data_AF-A0A161IGN4-F1
#
_entry.id   AF-A0A161IGN4-F1
#
_cell.length_a   1.000
_cell.length_b   1.000
_cell.length_c   1.000
_cell.angle_alpha   90.00
_cell.angle_beta   90.00
_cell.angle_gamma   90.00
#
_symmetry.space_group_name_H-M   'P 1'
#
loop_
_entity.id
_entity.type
_entity.pdbx_description
1 polymer ?
#
loop_
_entity_poly.entity_id
_entity_poly.type
_entity_poly.pdbx_seq_one_letter_code
_entity_poly.pdbx_strand_id
1 'polypeptide(L)'
;MVEAVLHDAEQPLHYSEIAQIAEERLGKAIDERRVHNAAAEVGYLFGPGTYGTLRHMAVERGDWESFAAEAIDIVYEGERGRQWHASELLLALTEREIDLPSCFDKYQLDIALKQTAELQSFGRMVWSDGDDTVSSGRVDIRQAVIAIVKDAGSPITTSELRQRLVAVRGINEGMQFHVVHPLIKLDAKTWGINDRDIDLKYEEQRVFLNTVYSVLREREEPISITESARMSPKVVPNRALRCLFYQDERFRIDNQRLLSLAEWK
;
A
#
# COMPACT_ATOMS: atom_id res chain seq x y z
N MET A 1 -8.45 -10.40 -31.92
CA MET A 1 -7.42 -11.33 -32.47
C MET A 1 -6.19 -11.38 -31.60
N VAL A 2 -5.46 -10.27 -31.43
CA VAL A 2 -4.32 -10.19 -30.49
C VAL A 2 -4.72 -10.62 -29.08
N GLU A 3 -5.89 -10.18 -28.62
CA GLU A 3 -6.48 -10.61 -27.35
C GLU A 3 -6.66 -12.15 -27.26
N ALA A 4 -7.15 -12.80 -28.32
CA ALA A 4 -7.31 -14.24 -28.36
C ALA A 4 -5.94 -14.96 -28.34
N VAL A 5 -4.94 -14.43 -29.03
CA VAL A 5 -3.57 -14.98 -28.97
C VAL A 5 -3.00 -14.89 -27.55
N LEU A 6 -3.16 -13.74 -26.89
CA LEU A 6 -2.72 -13.55 -25.50
C LEU A 6 -3.50 -14.44 -24.51
N HIS A 7 -4.79 -14.68 -24.76
CA HIS A 7 -5.63 -15.58 -23.98
C HIS A 7 -5.42 -17.06 -24.32
N ASP A 8 -4.69 -17.42 -25.37
CA ASP A 8 -4.34 -18.82 -25.65
C ASP A 8 -2.91 -19.15 -25.20
N ALA A 9 -2.01 -18.16 -25.12
CA ALA A 9 -0.60 -18.34 -24.78
C ALA A 9 -0.34 -18.73 -23.31
N GLU A 10 0.43 -19.78 -23.04
CA GLU A 10 0.73 -20.19 -21.65
C GLU A 10 1.57 -19.17 -20.87
N GLN A 11 2.32 -18.31 -21.57
CA GLN A 11 3.19 -17.28 -20.98
C GLN A 11 3.03 -15.95 -21.72
N PRO A 12 3.49 -14.81 -21.13
CA PRO A 12 3.57 -13.54 -21.84
C PRO A 12 4.40 -13.66 -23.12
N LEU A 13 3.97 -12.98 -24.19
CA LEU A 13 4.60 -13.06 -25.51
C LEU A 13 5.12 -11.70 -25.95
N HIS A 14 6.27 -11.69 -26.61
CA HIS A 14 6.77 -10.51 -27.29
C HIS A 14 5.88 -10.15 -28.49
N TYR A 15 5.74 -8.87 -28.83
CA TYR A 15 4.85 -8.44 -29.91
C TYR A 15 5.17 -9.07 -31.28
N SER A 16 6.43 -9.44 -31.53
CA SER A 16 6.84 -10.15 -32.75
C SER A 16 6.32 -11.59 -32.77
N GLU A 17 6.31 -12.27 -31.62
CA GLU A 17 5.75 -13.63 -31.48
C GLU A 17 4.23 -13.61 -31.66
N ILE A 18 3.56 -12.59 -31.10
CA ILE A 18 2.12 -12.37 -31.32
C ILE A 18 1.83 -12.15 -32.80
N ALA A 19 2.68 -11.37 -33.49
CA ALA A 19 2.53 -11.13 -34.92
C ALA A 19 2.65 -12.42 -35.72
N GLN A 20 3.69 -13.23 -35.45
CA GLN A 20 3.88 -14.52 -36.10
C GLN A 20 2.68 -15.46 -35.90
N ILE A 21 2.19 -15.63 -34.67
CA ILE A 21 1.03 -16.49 -34.38
C ILE A 21 -0.23 -15.95 -35.09
N ALA A 22 -0.40 -14.64 -35.14
CA ALA A 22 -1.54 -14.03 -35.82
C ALA A 22 -1.47 -14.19 -37.35
N GLU A 23 -0.27 -14.10 -37.95
CA GLU A 23 -0.04 -14.34 -39.37
C GLU A 23 -0.38 -15.79 -39.74
N GLU A 24 0.08 -16.75 -38.94
CA GLU A 24 -0.23 -18.16 -39.11
C GLU A 24 -1.73 -18.44 -39.03
N ARG A 25 -2.45 -17.78 -38.11
CA ARG A 25 -3.92 -17.91 -37.97
C ARG A 25 -4.71 -17.28 -39.13
N LEU A 26 -4.22 -16.18 -39.70
CA LEU A 26 -4.93 -15.44 -40.75
C LEU A 26 -4.48 -15.77 -42.18
N GLY A 27 -3.33 -16.43 -42.34
CA GLY A 27 -2.73 -16.74 -43.64
C GLY A 27 -2.31 -15.49 -44.43
N LYS A 28 -2.01 -14.38 -43.75
CA LYS A 28 -1.65 -13.09 -44.37
C LYS A 28 -0.61 -12.37 -43.51
N ALA A 29 0.27 -11.60 -44.15
CA ALA A 29 1.26 -10.78 -43.45
C ALA A 29 0.59 -9.71 -42.57
N ILE A 30 1.12 -9.51 -41.38
CA ILE A 30 0.64 -8.57 -40.37
C ILE A 30 1.78 -7.65 -39.97
N ASP A 31 1.50 -6.35 -39.95
CA ASP A 31 2.44 -5.34 -39.48
C ASP A 31 2.67 -5.47 -37.97
N GLU A 32 3.91 -5.77 -37.57
CA GLU A 32 4.34 -5.87 -36.16
C GLU A 32 4.01 -4.60 -35.36
N ARG A 33 4.10 -3.41 -35.97
CA ARG A 33 3.79 -2.15 -35.28
C ARG A 33 2.32 -2.07 -34.92
N ARG A 34 1.46 -2.62 -35.78
CA ARG A 34 0.01 -2.70 -35.55
C ARG A 34 -0.29 -3.71 -34.44
N VAL A 35 0.43 -4.82 -34.39
CA VAL A 35 0.32 -5.83 -33.32
C VAL A 35 0.80 -5.27 -31.99
N HIS A 36 1.93 -4.56 -31.98
CA HIS A 36 2.46 -3.91 -30.78
C HIS A 36 1.44 -2.94 -30.17
N ASN A 37 0.86 -2.05 -30.99
CA ASN A 37 -0.17 -1.12 -30.52
C ASN A 37 -1.43 -1.84 -30.02
N ALA A 38 -1.89 -2.87 -30.74
CA ALA A 38 -3.05 -3.65 -30.32
C ALA A 38 -2.77 -4.41 -29.01
N ALA A 39 -1.58 -4.98 -28.84
CA ALA A 39 -1.18 -5.68 -27.63
C ALA A 39 -1.11 -4.74 -26.41
N ALA A 40 -0.66 -3.49 -26.61
CA ALA A 40 -0.68 -2.46 -25.57
C ALA A 40 -2.09 -1.99 -25.18
N GLU A 41 -3.07 -2.15 -26.07
CA GLU A 41 -4.48 -1.80 -25.82
C GLU A 41 -5.23 -2.89 -25.06
N VAL A 42 -4.99 -4.17 -25.41
CA VAL A 42 -5.76 -5.31 -24.84
C VAL A 42 -5.01 -6.09 -23.76
N GLY A 43 -3.71 -5.86 -23.60
CA GLY A 43 -2.84 -6.64 -22.73
C GLY A 43 -2.09 -5.78 -21.72
N TYR A 44 -1.44 -6.48 -20.80
CA TYR A 44 -0.55 -5.88 -19.81
C TYR A 44 0.91 -6.10 -20.20
N LEU A 45 1.76 -5.11 -19.94
CA LEU A 45 3.19 -5.18 -20.22
C LEU A 45 3.90 -5.97 -19.11
N PHE A 46 4.48 -7.12 -19.44
CA PHE A 46 5.28 -7.97 -18.53
C PHE A 46 6.79 -7.80 -18.72
N GLY A 47 7.21 -7.04 -19.73
CA GLY A 47 8.61 -6.81 -20.07
C GLY A 47 8.73 -5.91 -21.30
N PRO A 48 9.94 -5.53 -21.73
CA PRO A 48 10.13 -4.70 -22.92
C PRO A 48 9.50 -5.37 -24.16
N GLY A 49 8.38 -4.81 -24.64
CA GLY A 49 7.65 -5.36 -25.79
C GLY A 49 6.91 -6.68 -25.53
N THR A 50 6.87 -7.16 -24.29
CA THR A 50 6.27 -8.44 -23.90
C THR A 50 4.93 -8.19 -23.22
N TYR A 51 3.87 -8.80 -23.76
CA TYR A 51 2.49 -8.59 -23.32
C TYR A 51 1.84 -9.88 -22.85
N GLY A 52 0.92 -9.75 -21.89
CA GLY A 52 0.20 -10.87 -21.30
C GLY A 52 -1.17 -10.45 -20.76
N THR A 53 -1.82 -11.38 -20.08
CA THR A 53 -3.08 -11.15 -19.35
C THR A 53 -2.85 -11.37 -17.85
N LEU A 54 -3.86 -11.08 -17.02
CA LEU A 54 -3.75 -11.27 -15.57
C LEU A 54 -3.45 -12.72 -15.15
N ARG A 55 -3.76 -13.71 -16.00
CA ARG A 55 -3.44 -15.12 -15.72
C ARG A 55 -1.93 -15.41 -15.75
N HIS A 56 -1.14 -14.52 -16.36
CA HIS A 56 0.31 -14.65 -16.44
C HIS A 56 1.03 -14.00 -15.26
N MET A 57 0.29 -13.47 -14.28
CA MET A 57 0.88 -13.03 -13.00
C MET A 57 1.58 -14.22 -12.34
N ALA A 58 2.80 -14.00 -11.84
CA ALA A 58 3.62 -15.06 -11.27
C ALA A 58 3.17 -15.50 -9.87
N VAL A 59 2.26 -14.74 -9.26
CA VAL A 59 1.70 -15.00 -7.92
C VAL A 59 0.18 -15.00 -7.96
N GLU A 60 -0.43 -15.62 -6.97
CA GLU A 60 -1.89 -15.66 -6.87
C GLU A 60 -2.48 -14.27 -6.62
N ARG A 61 -3.78 -14.14 -6.91
CA ARG A 61 -4.52 -12.89 -6.77
C ARG A 61 -4.38 -12.23 -5.40
N GLY A 62 -4.52 -13.02 -4.33
CA GLY A 62 -4.40 -12.51 -2.98
C GLY A 62 -3.02 -11.91 -2.68
N ASP A 63 -1.96 -12.50 -3.22
CA ASP A 63 -0.59 -12.05 -2.98
C ASP A 63 -0.29 -10.75 -3.71
N TRP A 64 -0.58 -10.66 -5.02
CA TRP A 64 -0.32 -9.40 -5.74
C TRP A 64 -1.24 -8.26 -5.32
N GLU A 65 -2.48 -8.55 -4.88
CA GLU A 65 -3.36 -7.54 -4.27
C GLU A 65 -2.76 -7.03 -2.95
N SER A 66 -2.19 -7.92 -2.14
CA SER A 66 -1.49 -7.56 -0.91
C SER A 66 -0.25 -6.69 -1.19
N PHE A 67 0.56 -7.03 -2.20
CA PHE A 67 1.74 -6.24 -2.57
C PHE A 67 1.35 -4.86 -3.10
N ALA A 68 0.28 -4.77 -3.90
CA ALA A 68 -0.24 -3.50 -4.36
C ALA A 68 -0.71 -2.62 -3.19
N ALA A 69 -1.41 -3.19 -2.20
CA ALA A 69 -1.85 -2.45 -1.02
C ALA A 69 -0.66 -1.84 -0.23
N GLU A 70 0.41 -2.62 -0.02
CA GLU A 70 1.61 -2.13 0.65
C GLU A 70 2.34 -1.04 -0.17
N ALA A 71 2.35 -1.16 -1.51
CA ALA A 71 2.93 -0.14 -2.38
C ALA A 71 2.10 1.15 -2.37
N ILE A 72 0.77 1.04 -2.31
CA ILE A 72 -0.14 2.17 -2.16
C ILE A 72 0.10 2.89 -0.83
N ASP A 73 0.29 2.13 0.25
CA ASP A 73 0.65 2.70 1.53
C ASP A 73 1.91 3.53 1.42
N ILE A 74 3.01 2.96 0.87
CA ILE A 74 4.27 3.69 0.64
C ILE A 74 4.05 5.03 -0.09
N VAL A 75 3.19 5.04 -1.12
CA VAL A 75 2.88 6.28 -1.86
C VAL A 75 2.18 7.31 -0.97
N TYR A 76 1.24 6.89 -0.12
CA TYR A 76 0.54 7.79 0.81
C TYR A 76 1.37 8.24 2.00
N GLU A 77 2.35 7.44 2.46
CA GLU A 77 3.27 7.86 3.51
C GLU A 77 4.30 8.88 3.01
N GLY A 78 4.51 8.91 1.69
CA GLY A 78 5.38 9.87 1.03
C GLY A 78 4.84 11.30 1.04
N GLU A 79 5.67 12.23 0.55
CA GLU A 79 5.24 13.60 0.29
C GLU A 79 4.06 13.64 -0.71
N ARG A 80 3.04 14.46 -0.43
CA ARG A 80 1.89 14.61 -1.31
C ARG A 80 2.30 15.07 -2.70
N GLY A 81 1.71 14.46 -3.73
CA GLY A 81 2.06 14.74 -5.12
C GLY A 81 3.43 14.20 -5.55
N ARG A 82 4.16 13.49 -4.68
CA ARG A 82 5.39 12.80 -5.06
C ARG A 82 5.08 11.70 -6.06
N GLN A 83 5.88 11.66 -7.12
CA GLN A 83 5.83 10.60 -8.11
C GLN A 83 6.78 9.47 -7.72
N TRP A 84 6.26 8.25 -7.76
CA TRP A 84 6.97 7.02 -7.45
C TRP A 84 7.04 6.13 -8.69
N HIS A 85 8.21 5.61 -8.99
CA HIS A 85 8.35 4.60 -10.05
C HIS A 85 8.14 3.19 -9.47
N ALA A 86 7.52 2.25 -10.20
CA ALA A 86 7.23 0.91 -9.69
C ALA A 86 8.48 0.14 -9.21
N SER A 87 9.66 0.37 -9.81
CA SER A 87 10.91 -0.22 -9.29
C SER A 87 11.32 0.35 -7.93
N GLU A 88 11.05 1.63 -7.69
CA GLU A 88 11.29 2.27 -6.40
C GLU A 88 10.33 1.73 -5.35
N LEU A 89 9.05 1.55 -5.72
CA LEU A 89 8.07 0.92 -4.85
C LEU A 89 8.44 -0.53 -4.53
N LEU A 90 8.95 -1.30 -5.49
CA LEU A 90 9.42 -2.67 -5.26
C LEU A 90 10.59 -2.71 -4.25
N LEU A 91 11.53 -1.77 -4.35
CA LEU A 91 12.61 -1.61 -3.39
C LEU A 91 12.07 -1.25 -2.00
N ALA A 92 11.17 -0.27 -1.92
CA ALA A 92 10.55 0.15 -0.67
C ALA A 92 9.72 -0.97 -0.01
N LEU A 93 9.05 -1.82 -0.79
CA LEU A 93 8.39 -3.04 -0.29
C LEU A 93 9.40 -4.02 0.31
N THR A 94 10.52 -4.23 -0.36
CA THR A 94 11.60 -5.10 0.13
C THR A 94 12.21 -4.52 1.42
N GLU A 95 12.40 -3.20 1.48
CA GLU A 95 12.87 -2.49 2.67
C GLU A 95 11.89 -2.58 3.86
N ARG A 96 10.61 -2.78 3.59
CA ARG A 96 9.56 -3.08 4.59
C ARG A 96 9.53 -4.55 5.03
N GLU A 97 10.47 -5.37 4.59
CA GLU A 97 10.51 -6.81 4.87
C GLU A 97 9.28 -7.57 4.32
N ILE A 98 8.65 -7.05 3.26
CA ILE A 98 7.63 -7.81 2.52
C ILE A 98 8.33 -8.90 1.72
N ASP A 99 7.94 -10.15 1.96
CA ASP A 99 8.49 -11.32 1.27
C ASP A 99 7.95 -11.39 -0.17
N LEU A 100 8.67 -10.72 -1.08
CA LEU A 100 8.36 -10.74 -2.50
C LEU A 100 9.06 -11.93 -3.16
N PRO A 101 8.33 -12.83 -3.84
CA PRO A 101 8.96 -13.91 -4.58
C PRO A 101 9.81 -13.33 -5.73
N SER A 102 10.93 -13.99 -6.03
CA SER A 102 11.90 -13.51 -7.04
C SER A 102 11.33 -13.40 -8.46
N CYS A 103 10.22 -14.07 -8.73
CA CYS A 103 9.47 -13.96 -9.98
C CYS A 103 8.53 -12.76 -10.05
N PHE A 104 8.31 -12.01 -8.96
CA PHE A 104 7.48 -10.81 -8.92
C PHE A 104 8.33 -9.55 -9.11
N ASP A 105 8.06 -8.79 -10.16
CA ASP A 105 8.89 -7.67 -10.58
C ASP A 105 8.10 -6.35 -10.71
N LYS A 106 8.79 -5.29 -11.13
CA LYS A 106 8.20 -3.95 -11.30
C LYS A 106 7.04 -3.91 -12.32
N TYR A 107 7.05 -4.80 -13.32
CA TYR A 107 5.98 -4.85 -14.31
C TYR A 107 4.72 -5.46 -13.68
N GLN A 108 4.88 -6.55 -12.93
CA GLN A 108 3.77 -7.16 -12.20
C GLN A 108 3.24 -6.24 -11.10
N LEU A 109 4.10 -5.48 -10.42
CA LEU A 109 3.66 -4.46 -9.49
C LEU A 109 2.85 -3.35 -10.19
N ASP A 110 3.30 -2.87 -11.35
CA ASP A 110 2.55 -1.89 -12.15
C ASP A 110 1.17 -2.44 -12.59
N ILE A 111 1.10 -3.71 -12.99
CA ILE A 111 -0.15 -4.40 -13.32
C ILE A 111 -1.07 -4.46 -12.09
N ALA A 112 -0.52 -4.85 -10.94
CA ALA A 112 -1.25 -4.95 -9.68
C ALA A 112 -1.83 -3.59 -9.27
N LEU A 113 -1.04 -2.51 -9.35
CA LEU A 113 -1.47 -1.14 -9.07
C LEU A 113 -2.56 -0.64 -10.03
N LYS A 114 -2.54 -1.07 -11.30
CA LYS A 114 -3.64 -0.76 -12.25
C LYS A 114 -4.95 -1.42 -11.85
N GLN A 115 -4.92 -2.60 -11.24
CA GLN A 115 -6.14 -3.31 -10.85
C GLN A 115 -6.84 -2.67 -9.65
N THR A 116 -6.11 -2.00 -8.77
CA THR A 116 -6.70 -1.35 -7.59
C THR A 116 -7.38 -0.03 -7.93
N ALA A 117 -6.98 0.63 -9.03
CA ALA A 117 -7.46 1.95 -9.46
C ALA A 117 -7.31 3.03 -8.36
N GLU A 118 -6.35 2.82 -7.46
CA GLU A 118 -6.20 3.59 -6.24
C GLU A 118 -5.25 4.78 -6.39
N LEU A 119 -4.25 4.68 -7.25
CA LEU A 119 -3.27 5.72 -7.49
C LEU A 119 -3.47 6.34 -8.87
N GLN A 120 -3.06 7.59 -9.01
CA GLN A 120 -2.98 8.21 -10.32
C GLN A 120 -1.77 7.66 -11.06
N SER A 121 -2.01 7.06 -12.24
CA SER A 121 -0.94 6.65 -13.14
C SER A 121 -0.52 7.79 -14.07
N PHE A 122 0.77 8.02 -14.19
CA PHE A 122 1.37 8.93 -15.19
C PHE A 122 1.93 8.17 -16.41
N GLY A 123 1.62 6.88 -16.49
CA GLY A 123 2.25 5.98 -17.45
C GLY A 123 3.71 5.69 -17.10
N ARG A 124 4.36 4.83 -17.90
CA ARG A 124 5.75 4.41 -17.70
C ARG A 124 6.04 3.91 -16.28
N MET A 125 5.06 3.25 -15.66
CA MET A 125 5.15 2.73 -14.30
C MET A 125 5.34 3.80 -13.21
N VAL A 126 4.89 5.03 -13.45
CA VAL A 126 4.94 6.14 -12.49
C VAL A 126 3.56 6.38 -11.87
N TRP A 127 3.54 6.55 -10.55
CA TRP A 127 2.35 6.59 -9.71
C TRP A 127 2.40 7.72 -8.68
N SER A 128 1.25 8.29 -8.31
CA SER A 128 1.13 9.23 -7.17
C SER A 128 -0.23 9.10 -6.48
N ASP A 129 -0.37 9.75 -5.32
CA ASP A 129 -1.60 9.83 -4.53
C ASP A 129 -2.76 10.58 -5.22
N GLY A 130 -2.46 11.44 -6.21
CA GLY A 130 -3.43 12.00 -7.16
C GLY A 130 -4.43 12.97 -6.52
N ASP A 131 -4.08 14.24 -6.47
CA ASP A 131 -4.99 15.28 -5.99
C ASP A 131 -5.98 15.68 -7.11
N ASP A 132 -7.26 15.29 -6.99
CA ASP A 132 -8.36 16.20 -6.57
C ASP A 132 -9.80 15.60 -6.70
N THR A 133 -10.02 14.40 -7.25
CA THR A 133 -11.41 13.93 -7.55
C THR A 133 -11.85 12.56 -7.01
N VAL A 134 -10.97 11.70 -6.48
CA VAL A 134 -11.32 10.36 -5.93
C VAL A 134 -11.62 10.40 -4.42
N SER A 135 -11.63 11.60 -3.83
CA SER A 135 -11.87 11.88 -2.41
C SER A 135 -13.17 11.27 -1.86
N SER A 136 -14.27 11.24 -2.63
CA SER A 136 -15.60 10.85 -2.10
C SER A 136 -15.67 9.40 -1.60
N GLY A 137 -15.30 8.41 -2.42
CA GLY A 137 -15.47 6.99 -2.06
C GLY A 137 -14.54 6.50 -0.94
N ARG A 138 -13.35 7.09 -0.82
CA ARG A 138 -12.37 6.77 0.23
C ARG A 138 -12.63 7.47 1.54
N VAL A 139 -13.14 8.70 1.50
CA VAL A 139 -13.69 9.33 2.70
C VAL A 139 -14.80 8.44 3.26
N ASP A 140 -15.67 7.90 2.41
CA ASP A 140 -16.76 7.03 2.85
C ASP A 140 -16.29 5.73 3.53
N ILE A 141 -15.24 5.06 3.02
CA ILE A 141 -14.72 3.82 3.65
C ILE A 141 -14.07 4.14 5.00
N ARG A 142 -13.24 5.20 5.06
CA ARG A 142 -12.61 5.63 6.32
C ARG A 142 -13.66 5.95 7.38
N GLN A 143 -14.71 6.68 7.00
CA GLN A 143 -15.81 6.99 7.90
C GLN A 143 -16.57 5.73 8.34
N ALA A 144 -16.76 4.75 7.45
CA ALA A 144 -17.40 3.48 7.80
C ALA A 144 -16.56 2.68 8.81
N VAL A 145 -15.23 2.59 8.63
CA VAL A 145 -14.34 1.90 9.57
C VAL A 145 -14.35 2.60 10.93
N ILE A 146 -14.25 3.93 10.96
CA ILE A 146 -14.33 4.71 12.20
C ILE A 146 -15.66 4.48 12.90
N ALA A 147 -16.78 4.51 12.16
CA ALA A 147 -18.11 4.25 12.70
C ALA A 147 -18.20 2.86 13.32
N ILE A 148 -17.75 1.81 12.63
CA ILE A 148 -17.77 0.43 13.14
C ILE A 148 -17.00 0.29 14.46
N VAL A 149 -15.79 0.86 14.55
CA VAL A 149 -14.97 0.77 15.78
C VAL A 149 -15.56 1.62 16.91
N LYS A 150 -16.17 2.77 16.58
CA LYS A 150 -16.90 3.60 17.57
C LYS A 150 -18.13 2.87 18.10
N ASP A 151 -18.97 2.34 17.21
CA ASP A 151 -20.22 1.65 17.53
C ASP A 151 -19.98 0.35 18.32
N ALA A 152 -18.84 -0.31 18.10
CA ALA A 152 -18.44 -1.45 18.92
C ALA A 152 -18.25 -1.13 20.40
N GLY A 153 -18.01 0.14 20.77
CA GLY A 153 -17.86 0.59 22.16
C GLY A 153 -16.56 0.17 22.86
N SER A 154 -15.83 -0.80 22.31
CA SER A 154 -14.55 -1.33 22.81
C SER A 154 -13.60 -1.64 21.66
N PRO A 155 -12.31 -1.95 21.93
CA PRO A 155 -11.41 -2.44 20.91
C PRO A 155 -11.94 -3.69 20.23
N ILE A 156 -11.71 -3.81 18.92
CA ILE A 156 -12.14 -4.95 18.11
C ILE A 156 -10.98 -5.51 17.31
N THR A 157 -11.08 -6.80 16.95
CA THR A 157 -10.05 -7.45 16.15
C THR A 157 -10.17 -7.08 14.67
N THR A 158 -9.09 -7.20 13.91
CA THR A 158 -9.09 -7.04 12.44
C THR A 158 -10.10 -7.99 11.78
N SER A 159 -10.24 -9.22 12.30
CA SER A 159 -11.20 -10.19 11.78
C SER A 159 -12.65 -9.73 11.99
N GLU A 160 -12.96 -9.23 13.18
CA GLU A 160 -14.27 -8.68 13.52
C GLU A 160 -14.57 -7.41 12.73
N LEU A 161 -13.60 -6.50 12.59
CA LEU A 161 -13.74 -5.29 11.80
C LEU A 161 -14.04 -5.63 10.33
N ARG A 162 -13.36 -6.63 9.75
CA ARG A 162 -13.67 -7.11 8.39
C ARG A 162 -15.08 -7.67 8.30
N GLN A 163 -15.47 -8.53 9.24
CA GLN A 163 -16.80 -9.13 9.24
C GLN A 163 -17.91 -8.06 9.29
N ARG A 164 -17.75 -7.05 10.15
CA ARG A 164 -18.70 -5.94 10.27
C ARG A 164 -18.70 -5.06 9.02
N LEU A 165 -17.55 -4.80 8.41
CA LEU A 165 -17.47 -4.01 7.18
C LEU A 165 -18.12 -4.73 5.98
N VAL A 166 -17.91 -6.04 5.84
CA VAL A 166 -18.59 -6.88 4.84
C VAL A 166 -20.10 -6.85 5.04
N ALA A 167 -20.58 -6.93 6.29
CA ALA A 167 -22.01 -6.88 6.57
C ALA A 167 -22.66 -5.55 6.14
N VAL A 168 -21.90 -4.45 6.15
CA VAL A 168 -22.39 -3.11 5.77
C VAL A 168 -22.23 -2.85 4.26
N ARG A 169 -21.21 -3.42 3.60
CA ARG A 169 -20.83 -3.06 2.21
C ARG A 169 -20.73 -4.21 1.21
N GLY A 170 -20.96 -5.45 1.63
CA GLY A 170 -21.05 -6.63 0.77
C GLY A 170 -19.71 -7.28 0.38
N ILE A 171 -18.63 -6.52 0.13
CA ILE A 171 -17.33 -7.08 -0.31
C ILE A 171 -16.17 -6.33 0.38
N ASN A 172 -15.22 -7.09 0.95
CA ASN A 172 -14.02 -6.54 1.60
C ASN A 172 -12.82 -7.51 1.57
N GLU A 173 -12.77 -8.44 0.61
CA GLU A 173 -11.64 -9.37 0.49
C GLU A 173 -10.37 -8.60 0.07
N GLY A 174 -9.25 -8.89 0.72
CA GLY A 174 -7.95 -8.24 0.44
C GLY A 174 -7.73 -6.86 1.08
N MET A 175 -8.75 -6.21 1.66
CA MET A 175 -8.60 -4.84 2.18
C MET A 175 -7.75 -4.78 3.46
N GLN A 176 -6.77 -3.88 3.45
CA GLN A 176 -6.01 -3.45 4.63
C GLN A 176 -6.66 -2.21 5.27
N PHE A 177 -6.60 -2.12 6.60
CA PHE A 177 -7.10 -0.96 7.33
C PHE A 177 -5.93 -0.07 7.72
N HIS A 178 -6.07 1.24 7.53
CA HIS A 178 -5.04 2.22 7.82
C HIS A 178 -5.22 2.84 9.21
N VAL A 179 -4.10 3.21 9.84
CA VAL A 179 -4.11 3.90 11.13
C VAL A 179 -4.24 5.41 10.90
N VAL A 180 -5.47 5.89 10.87
CA VAL A 180 -5.79 7.32 10.69
C VAL A 180 -6.59 7.79 11.89
N HIS A 181 -6.29 8.97 12.42
CA HIS A 181 -7.03 9.55 13.52
C HIS A 181 -8.56 9.51 13.27
N PRO A 182 -9.38 9.03 14.23
CA PRO A 182 -9.02 8.67 15.59
C PRO A 182 -8.67 7.17 15.79
N LEU A 183 -8.57 6.38 14.73
CA LEU A 183 -8.20 4.96 14.80
C LEU A 183 -6.76 4.77 15.27
N ILE A 184 -6.56 3.74 16.08
CA ILE A 184 -5.25 3.32 16.58
C ILE A 184 -5.15 1.80 16.61
N LYS A 185 -3.94 1.26 16.43
CA LYS A 185 -3.67 -0.17 16.70
C LYS A 185 -3.12 -0.34 18.11
N LEU A 186 -3.78 -1.19 18.91
CA LEU A 186 -3.30 -1.57 20.24
C LEU A 186 -2.26 -2.70 20.17
N ASP A 187 -2.42 -3.58 19.17
CA ASP A 187 -1.46 -4.64 18.82
C ASP A 187 -1.53 -4.95 17.31
N ALA A 188 -0.96 -6.07 16.87
CA ALA A 188 -0.95 -6.45 15.45
C ALA A 188 -2.34 -6.66 14.84
N LYS A 189 -3.32 -7.08 15.66
CA LYS A 189 -4.65 -7.53 15.25
C LYS A 189 -5.78 -6.75 15.93
N THR A 190 -5.50 -5.85 16.86
CA THR A 190 -6.52 -5.14 17.64
C THR A 190 -6.55 -3.65 17.29
N TRP A 191 -7.75 -3.17 16.97
CA TRP A 191 -8.08 -1.79 16.62
C TRP A 191 -8.87 -1.13 17.73
N GLY A 192 -8.60 0.15 17.97
CA GLY A 192 -9.34 0.98 18.90
C GLY A 192 -9.45 2.42 18.42
N ILE A 193 -10.04 3.24 19.29
CA ILE A 193 -10.13 4.69 19.17
C ILE A 193 -9.14 5.29 20.16
N ASN A 194 -8.21 6.11 19.67
CA ASN A 194 -7.10 6.70 20.42
C ASN A 194 -7.54 7.17 21.82
N ASP A 195 -8.39 8.20 21.91
CA ASP A 195 -8.77 8.79 23.20
C ASP A 195 -9.73 7.94 24.06
N ARG A 196 -10.29 6.87 23.51
CA ARG A 196 -11.19 5.95 24.23
C ARG A 196 -10.42 4.78 24.83
N ASP A 197 -9.60 4.15 24.00
CA ASP A 197 -9.04 2.81 24.23
C ASP A 197 -7.56 2.82 24.66
N ILE A 198 -6.93 3.99 24.73
CA ILE A 198 -5.62 4.16 25.37
C ILE A 198 -5.73 5.11 26.57
N ASP A 199 -4.91 4.85 27.59
CA ASP A 199 -4.92 5.62 28.83
C ASP A 199 -4.28 7.00 28.69
N LEU A 200 -3.35 7.16 27.75
CA LEU A 200 -2.69 8.44 27.46
C LEU A 200 -3.63 9.32 26.63
N LYS A 201 -4.25 10.33 27.23
CA LYS A 201 -5.25 11.20 26.57
C LYS A 201 -4.62 12.30 25.74
N TYR A 202 -5.37 12.92 24.82
CA TYR A 202 -4.80 13.90 23.86
C TYR A 202 -3.94 15.00 24.49
N GLU A 203 -4.36 15.55 25.63
CA GLU A 203 -3.59 16.59 26.35
C GLU A 203 -2.23 16.04 26.81
N GLU A 204 -2.22 14.83 27.36
CA GLU A 204 -1.01 14.14 27.82
C GLU A 204 -0.15 13.67 26.64
N GLN A 205 -0.76 13.25 25.53
CA GLN A 205 -0.06 12.86 24.30
C GLN A 205 0.78 14.00 23.76
N ARG A 206 0.22 15.22 23.70
CA ARG A 206 0.96 16.39 23.22
C ARG A 206 2.18 16.69 24.08
N VAL A 207 2.02 16.62 25.40
CA VAL A 207 3.12 16.82 26.35
C VAL A 207 4.18 15.73 26.17
N PHE A 208 3.75 14.47 26.11
CA PHE A 208 4.62 13.31 25.90
C PHE A 208 5.42 13.41 24.61
N LEU A 209 4.77 13.68 23.47
CA LEU A 209 5.43 13.85 22.18
C LEU A 209 6.45 14.98 22.23
N ASN A 210 6.13 16.11 22.87
CA ASN A 210 7.10 17.19 23.04
C ASN A 210 8.29 16.79 23.91
N THR A 211 8.08 16.03 24.99
CA THR A 211 9.17 15.50 25.82
C THR A 211 10.08 14.58 25.01
N VAL A 212 9.52 13.66 24.23
CA VAL A 212 10.30 12.75 23.38
C VAL A 212 11.07 13.54 22.31
N TYR A 213 10.45 14.55 21.71
CA TYR A 213 11.11 15.45 20.76
C TYR A 213 12.31 16.16 21.38
N SER A 214 12.14 16.74 22.57
CA SER A 214 13.23 17.41 23.29
C SER A 214 14.37 16.46 23.64
N VAL A 215 14.05 15.25 24.11
CA VAL A 215 15.08 14.24 24.43
C VAL A 215 15.88 13.84 23.19
N LEU A 216 15.21 13.61 22.06
CA LEU A 216 15.90 13.33 20.80
C LEU A 216 16.79 14.51 20.40
N ARG A 217 16.26 15.74 20.42
CA ARG A 217 17.03 16.96 20.13
C ARG A 217 18.29 17.11 20.97
N GLU A 218 18.20 16.86 22.26
CA GLU A 218 19.32 17.00 23.18
C GLU A 218 20.36 15.90 23.04
N ARG A 219 19.93 14.67 22.71
CA ARG A 219 20.81 13.51 22.59
C ARG A 219 21.47 13.40 21.22
N GLU A 220 20.86 13.94 20.18
CA GLU A 220 21.27 13.77 18.78
C GLU A 220 21.40 12.29 18.34
N GLU A 221 20.72 11.38 19.05
CA GLU A 221 20.76 9.94 18.82
C GLU A 221 19.33 9.34 18.79
N PRO A 222 19.05 8.37 17.89
CA PRO A 222 17.77 7.67 17.87
C PRO A 222 17.54 6.86 19.15
N ILE A 223 16.28 6.73 19.59
CA ILE A 223 15.91 5.93 20.76
C ILE A 223 14.93 4.81 20.37
N SER A 224 14.92 3.71 21.10
CA SER A 224 13.92 2.66 20.84
C SER A 224 12.51 3.11 21.26
N ILE A 225 11.47 2.55 20.62
CA ILE A 225 10.07 2.78 21.04
C ILE A 225 9.88 2.37 22.51
N THR A 226 10.49 1.27 22.95
CA THR A 226 10.43 0.80 24.34
C THR A 226 11.06 1.81 25.31
N GLU A 227 12.10 2.52 24.88
CA GLU A 227 12.71 3.59 25.68
C GLU A 227 11.80 4.81 25.75
N SER A 228 11.23 5.23 24.63
CA SER A 228 10.23 6.32 24.61
C SER A 228 9.03 6.01 25.52
N ALA A 229 8.61 4.73 25.60
CA ALA A 229 7.52 4.30 26.47
C ALA A 229 7.79 4.58 27.95
N ARG A 230 9.05 4.58 28.40
CA ARG A 230 9.44 4.90 29.79
C ARG A 230 9.27 6.39 30.11
N MET A 231 9.23 7.23 29.09
CA MET A 231 9.00 8.68 29.22
C MET A 231 7.49 9.00 29.26
N SER A 232 6.63 8.04 28.93
CA SER A 232 5.19 8.22 28.99
C SER A 232 4.71 8.22 30.45
N PRO A 233 3.80 9.15 30.83
CA PRO A 233 3.21 9.16 32.16
C PRO A 233 2.27 7.97 32.42
N LYS A 234 1.91 7.22 31.37
CA LYS A 234 0.99 6.07 31.39
C LYS A 234 1.59 4.87 30.69
N VAL A 235 1.13 3.68 31.06
CA VAL A 235 1.45 2.46 30.32
C VAL A 235 0.67 2.47 29.02
N VAL A 236 1.37 2.59 27.90
CA VAL A 236 0.78 2.58 26.56
C VAL A 236 1.40 1.42 25.78
N PRO A 237 0.60 0.61 25.06
CA PRO A 237 1.14 -0.42 24.19
C PRO A 237 2.13 0.16 23.18
N ASN A 238 3.28 -0.50 22.99
CA ASN A 238 4.29 -0.05 22.03
C ASN A 238 3.73 0.13 20.61
N ARG A 239 2.71 -0.68 20.23
CA ARG A 239 2.06 -0.51 18.93
C ARG A 239 1.27 0.80 18.84
N ALA A 240 0.56 1.17 19.91
CA ALA A 240 -0.16 2.43 19.99
C ALA A 240 0.82 3.62 19.99
N LEU A 241 1.94 3.53 20.72
CA LEU A 241 3.00 4.55 20.68
C LEU A 241 3.55 4.76 19.27
N ARG A 242 3.82 3.67 18.53
CA ARG A 242 4.22 3.76 17.12
C ARG A 242 3.20 4.51 16.27
N CYS A 243 1.91 4.27 16.49
CA CYS A 243 0.85 4.98 15.79
C CYS A 243 0.85 6.48 16.11
N LEU A 244 1.09 6.86 17.36
CA LEU A 244 1.18 8.27 17.76
C LEU A 244 2.38 8.98 17.10
N PHE A 245 3.56 8.36 17.12
CA PHE A 245 4.74 8.92 16.46
C PHE A 245 4.59 8.99 14.95
N TYR A 246 3.99 7.97 14.34
CA TYR A 246 3.74 7.96 12.90
C TYR A 246 2.75 9.06 12.44
N GLN A 247 1.82 9.45 13.31
CA GLN A 247 0.86 10.52 13.05
C GLN A 247 1.43 11.92 13.30
N ASP A 248 2.65 12.06 13.84
CA ASP A 248 3.30 13.32 14.14
C ASP A 248 4.51 13.53 13.21
N GLU A 249 4.38 14.50 12.31
CA GLU A 249 5.33 14.80 11.21
C GLU A 249 6.77 15.06 11.66
N ARG A 250 6.99 15.35 12.95
CA ARG A 250 8.31 15.65 13.50
C ARG A 250 9.17 14.41 13.69
N PHE A 251 8.56 13.23 13.70
CA PHE A 251 9.23 11.97 14.00
C PHE A 251 9.36 11.08 12.77
N ARG A 252 10.38 10.22 12.81
CA ARG A 252 10.60 9.15 11.84
C ARG A 252 10.94 7.88 12.61
N ILE A 253 10.41 6.75 12.17
CA ILE A 253 10.76 5.44 12.71
C ILE A 253 11.49 4.68 11.63
N ASP A 254 12.71 4.22 11.92
CA ASP A 254 13.50 3.44 10.98
C ASP A 254 13.17 1.93 11.03
N ASN A 255 13.79 1.17 10.14
CA ASN A 255 13.59 -0.28 10.00
C ASN A 255 14.05 -1.07 11.25
N GLN A 256 14.94 -0.48 12.08
CA GLN A 256 15.36 -1.07 13.36
C GLN A 256 14.39 -0.74 14.51
N ARG A 257 13.26 -0.10 14.21
CA ARG A 257 12.26 0.38 15.18
C ARG A 257 12.84 1.42 16.14
N LEU A 258 13.84 2.17 15.68
CA LEU A 258 14.35 3.33 16.39
C LEU A 258 13.59 4.58 15.92
N LEU A 259 13.23 5.39 16.91
CA LEU A 259 12.59 6.67 16.75
C LEU A 259 13.69 7.73 16.62
N SER A 260 13.62 8.53 15.57
CA SER A 260 14.48 9.68 15.30
C SER A 260 13.64 10.90 14.92
N LEU A 261 14.28 12.07 14.80
CA LEU A 261 13.62 13.25 14.24
C LEU A 261 13.60 13.17 12.72
N ALA A 262 12.50 13.60 12.10
CA ALA A 262 12.32 13.54 10.65
C ALA A 262 13.33 14.39 9.87
N GLU A 263 13.88 15.43 10.49
CA GLU A 263 14.90 16.30 9.92
C GLU A 263 16.33 15.73 9.97
N TRP A 264 16.56 14.68 10.77
CA TRP A 264 17.85 13.99 10.78
C TRP A 264 17.90 13.15 9.50
N LYS A 265 18.92 13.37 8.67
CA LYS A 265 19.07 12.64 7.41
C LYS A 265 19.25 11.15 7.67
#